data_AF-A0A7W0GAM3-F1
#
_entry.id   AF-A0A7W0GAM3-F1
#
_cell.length_a   1.000
_cell.length_b   1.000
_cell.length_c   1.000
_cell.angle_alpha   90.00
_cell.angle_beta   90.00
_cell.angle_gamma   90.00
#
_symmetry.space_group_name_H-M   'P 1'
#
loop_
_entity.id
_entity.type
_entity.pdbx_description
1 polymer ?
#
loop_
_entity_poly.entity_id
_entity_poly.type
_entity_poly.pdbx_seq_one_letter_code
_entity_poly.pdbx_strand_id
1 'polypeptide(L)'
;FQHVKPGKGGAFVRTKVRSIDSGSVVDKTFRAGEKFARVFTETKNMQYLYDSGDEVVFMDESTYEQMSMPHAALVAELPYMQPSTPVQLLFVGGRPSGIQLPSSIELAVTDTEPGVKGDTVSNVTKPATLETGAVVQVPLFVNRGDRIKVDPREGRYISRA
;
A
#
# COMPACT_ATOMS: atom_id res chain seq x y z
N PHE A 1 -19.23 12.36 7.34
CA PHE A 1 -20.04 13.55 7.00
C PHE A 1 -20.96 13.87 8.17
N GLN A 2 -21.40 15.12 8.29
CA GLN A 2 -22.26 15.59 9.37
C GLN A 2 -23.50 16.27 8.78
N HIS A 3 -24.67 15.70 9.04
CA HIS A 3 -25.95 16.34 8.72
C HIS A 3 -26.26 17.42 9.75
N VAL A 4 -26.55 18.64 9.28
CA VAL A 4 -26.90 19.77 10.12
C VAL A 4 -28.28 20.30 9.72
N LYS A 5 -29.20 20.35 10.68
CA LYS A 5 -30.52 21.00 10.56
C LYS A 5 -30.52 22.25 11.44
N PRO A 6 -30.24 23.45 10.89
CA PRO A 6 -30.28 24.67 11.67
C PRO A 6 -31.72 25.04 12.05
N GLY A 7 -31.92 25.69 13.20
CA GLY A 7 -33.25 26.13 13.65
C GLY A 7 -33.91 27.18 12.73
N LYS A 8 -33.14 27.80 11.84
CA LYS A 8 -33.59 28.67 10.74
C LYS A 8 -32.75 28.41 9.50
N GLY A 9 -33.38 27.98 8.39
CA GLY A 9 -32.73 27.67 7.12
C GLY A 9 -32.84 26.21 6.67
N GLY A 10 -32.42 25.93 5.44
CA GLY A 10 -32.42 24.57 4.88
C GLY A 10 -31.35 23.67 5.51
N ALA A 11 -31.61 22.36 5.51
CA ALA A 11 -30.63 21.38 5.95
C ALA A 11 -29.42 21.33 5.00
N PHE A 12 -28.23 21.09 5.56
CA PHE A 12 -27.00 20.92 4.79
C PHE A 12 -26.13 19.81 5.38
N VAL A 13 -25.17 19.36 4.59
CA VAL A 13 -24.23 18.30 4.98
C VAL A 13 -22.81 18.86 4.92
N ARG A 14 -22.11 18.86 6.04
CA ARG A 14 -20.68 19.18 6.07
C ARG A 14 -19.89 17.89 5.94
N THR A 15 -19.04 17.81 4.93
CA THR A 15 -18.26 16.60 4.63
C THR A 15 -16.82 16.99 4.35
N LYS A 16 -15.92 16.34 5.07
CA LYS A 16 -14.50 16.32 4.74
C LYS A 16 -14.30 15.40 3.55
N VAL A 17 -13.85 15.94 2.42
CA VAL A 17 -13.60 15.20 1.18
C VAL A 17 -12.10 15.18 0.90
N ARG A 18 -11.58 14.06 0.40
CA ARG A 18 -10.19 13.90 -0.02
C ARG A 18 -10.12 13.83 -1.54
N SER A 19 -9.26 14.64 -2.15
CA SER A 19 -8.93 14.51 -3.56
C SER A 19 -8.16 13.21 -3.78
N ILE A 20 -8.55 12.46 -4.80
CA ILE A 20 -7.88 11.20 -5.16
C ILE A 20 -6.55 11.51 -5.85
N ASP A 21 -6.52 12.51 -6.74
CA ASP A 21 -5.32 12.87 -7.49
C ASP A 21 -4.25 13.54 -6.62
N SER A 22 -4.64 14.50 -5.78
CA SER A 22 -3.68 15.29 -4.99
C SER A 22 -3.60 14.90 -3.51
N GLY A 23 -4.44 13.98 -3.05
CA GLY A 23 -4.51 13.58 -1.64
C GLY A 23 -5.02 14.67 -0.68
N SER A 24 -5.26 15.89 -1.18
CA SER A 24 -5.66 17.05 -0.39
C SER A 24 -7.02 16.86 0.26
N VAL A 25 -7.15 17.31 1.50
CA VAL A 25 -8.37 17.16 2.28
C VAL A 25 -9.04 18.53 2.42
N VAL A 26 -10.29 18.63 1.99
CA VAL A 26 -11.07 19.88 2.00
C VAL A 26 -12.38 19.66 2.74
N ASP A 27 -12.76 20.59 3.61
CA ASP A 27 -14.09 20.61 4.21
C ASP A 27 -15.07 21.32 3.27
N LYS A 28 -16.03 20.56 2.72
CA LYS A 28 -17.10 21.09 1.86
C LYS A 28 -18.46 21.00 2.53
N THR A 29 -19.31 21.97 2.21
CA THR A 29 -20.71 21.99 2.65
C THR A 29 -21.61 21.81 1.43
N PHE A 30 -22.49 20.81 1.49
CA PHE A 30 -23.42 20.44 0.43
C PHE A 30 -24.85 20.70 0.86
N ARG A 31 -25.74 21.02 -0.09
CA ARG A 31 -27.17 21.17 0.22
C ARG A 31 -27.79 19.80 0.47
N ALA A 32 -28.73 19.71 1.42
CA ALA A 32 -29.46 18.46 1.62
C ALA A 32 -30.28 18.12 0.36
N GLY A 33 -30.03 16.93 -0.22
CA GLY A 33 -30.67 16.47 -1.45
C GLY A 33 -29.91 16.75 -2.74
N GLU A 34 -28.73 17.39 -2.67
CA GLU A 34 -27.83 17.51 -3.81
C GLU A 34 -27.40 16.13 -4.33
N LYS A 35 -27.60 15.89 -5.63
CA LYS A 35 -27.24 14.61 -6.27
C LYS A 35 -25.81 14.68 -6.77
N PHE A 36 -25.04 13.64 -6.51
CA PHE A 36 -23.67 13.49 -6.99
C PHE A 36 -23.61 12.44 -8.09
N ALA A 37 -22.77 12.67 -9.08
CA ALA A 37 -22.38 11.62 -10.01
C ALA A 37 -21.61 10.54 -9.22
N ARG A 38 -22.02 9.28 -9.37
CA ARG A 38 -21.26 8.16 -8.81
C ARG A 38 -20.06 7.93 -9.71
N VAL A 39 -18.88 7.90 -9.10
CA VAL A 39 -17.66 7.44 -9.78
C VAL A 39 -17.60 5.93 -9.59
N PHE A 40 -17.42 5.21 -10.70
CA PHE A 40 -17.24 3.77 -10.65
C PHE A 40 -15.83 3.45 -10.20
N THR A 41 -15.73 2.53 -9.24
CA THR A 41 -14.46 1.97 -8.78
C THR A 41 -14.43 0.51 -9.17
N GLU A 42 -13.33 0.08 -9.76
CA GLU A 42 -13.10 -1.29 -10.19
C GLU A 42 -11.75 -1.75 -9.63
N THR A 43 -11.67 -2.98 -9.15
CA THR A 43 -10.41 -3.57 -8.72
C THR A 43 -10.06 -4.70 -9.68
N LYS A 44 -8.86 -4.68 -10.24
CA LYS A 44 -8.35 -5.72 -11.13
C LYS A 44 -7.17 -6.45 -10.50
N ASN A 45 -7.14 -7.77 -10.65
CA ASN A 45 -6.00 -8.59 -10.25
C ASN A 45 -4.94 -8.51 -11.33
N MET A 46 -3.74 -8.14 -10.92
CA MET A 46 -2.61 -7.86 -11.79
C MET A 46 -1.37 -8.52 -11.21
N GLN A 47 -0.45 -8.90 -12.07
CA GLN A 47 0.85 -9.44 -11.68
C GLN A 47 1.92 -8.40 -11.97
N TYR A 48 2.74 -8.08 -10.98
CA TYR A 48 3.91 -7.23 -11.18
C TYR A 48 4.96 -7.94 -12.05
N LEU A 49 5.44 -7.27 -13.09
CA LEU A 49 6.46 -7.81 -13.98
C LEU A 49 7.85 -7.29 -13.63
N TYR A 50 8.08 -5.99 -13.85
CA TYR A 50 9.37 -5.33 -13.63
C TYR A 50 9.22 -3.81 -13.54
N ASP A 51 10.25 -3.17 -13.01
CA ASP A 51 10.41 -1.71 -12.95
C ASP A 51 11.39 -1.28 -14.05
N SER A 52 10.96 -0.35 -14.90
CA SER A 52 11.78 0.23 -15.97
C SER A 52 12.53 1.50 -15.56
N GLY A 53 12.36 1.94 -14.31
CA GLY A 53 12.94 3.16 -13.73
C GLY A 53 11.91 4.28 -13.62
N ASP A 54 11.34 4.70 -14.75
CA ASP A 54 10.32 5.75 -14.78
C ASP A 54 8.90 5.19 -14.59
N GLU A 55 8.67 3.97 -15.09
CA GLU A 55 7.38 3.28 -15.04
C GLU A 55 7.52 1.84 -14.54
N VAL A 56 6.49 1.39 -13.84
CA VAL A 56 6.37 0.05 -13.28
C VAL A 56 5.34 -0.71 -14.11
N VAL A 57 5.70 -1.88 -14.61
CA VAL A 57 4.87 -2.66 -15.54
C VAL A 57 4.16 -3.80 -14.82
N PHE A 58 2.87 -3.94 -15.11
CA PHE A 58 1.97 -4.94 -14.59
C PHE A 58 1.29 -5.68 -15.74
N MET A 59 0.79 -6.89 -15.47
CA MET A 59 0.01 -7.69 -16.41
C MET A 59 -1.31 -8.10 -15.78
N ASP A 60 -2.41 -7.91 -16.49
CA ASP A 60 -3.73 -8.38 -16.06
C ASP A 60 -3.76 -9.92 -16.06
N GLU A 61 -4.14 -10.53 -14.95
CA GLU A 61 -4.15 -12.00 -14.83
C GLU A 61 -5.25 -12.66 -15.66
N SER A 62 -6.27 -11.90 -16.09
CA SER A 62 -7.40 -12.41 -16.86
C SER A 62 -7.25 -12.19 -18.36
N THR A 63 -6.75 -11.03 -18.78
CA THR A 63 -6.61 -10.67 -20.20
C THR A 63 -5.18 -10.78 -20.72
N TYR A 64 -4.18 -10.91 -19.84
CA TYR A 64 -2.75 -10.84 -20.17
C TYR A 64 -2.33 -9.51 -20.81
N GLU A 65 -3.17 -8.48 -20.73
CA GLU A 65 -2.83 -7.14 -21.17
C GLU A 65 -1.84 -6.50 -20.19
N GLN A 66 -0.81 -5.85 -20.74
CA GLN A 66 0.16 -5.13 -19.93
C GLN A 66 -0.29 -3.68 -19.73
N MET A 67 0.01 -3.15 -18.54
CA MET A 67 -0.20 -1.75 -18.21
C MET A 67 0.97 -1.22 -17.41
N SER A 68 1.23 0.08 -17.52
CA SER A 68 2.26 0.75 -16.74
C SER A 68 1.66 1.77 -15.78
N MET A 69 2.35 1.99 -14.67
CA MET A 69 2.08 3.08 -13.74
C MET A 69 3.37 3.87 -13.47
N PRO A 70 3.28 5.19 -13.22
CA PRO A 70 4.44 5.98 -12.87
C PRO A 70 5.11 5.45 -11.60
N HIS A 71 6.43 5.30 -11.61
CA HIS A 71 7.21 4.85 -10.45
C HIS A 71 6.95 5.73 -9.23
N ALA A 72 6.84 7.04 -9.43
CA ALA A 72 6.56 8.02 -8.37
C ALA A 72 5.25 7.75 -7.60
N ALA A 73 4.28 7.05 -8.20
CA ALA A 73 3.02 6.71 -7.55
C ALA A 73 3.13 5.46 -6.64
N LEU A 74 4.22 4.70 -6.73
CA LEU A 74 4.38 3.37 -6.13
C LEU A 74 5.61 3.25 -5.22
N VAL A 75 6.24 4.38 -4.88
CA VAL A 75 7.51 4.42 -4.13
C VAL A 75 7.40 3.70 -2.78
N ALA A 76 6.23 3.71 -2.15
CA ALA A 76 6.03 3.07 -0.85
C ALA A 76 5.91 1.53 -0.97
N GLU A 77 5.35 1.04 -2.07
CA GLU A 77 5.02 -0.36 -2.30
C GLU A 77 6.15 -1.12 -3.01
N LEU A 78 6.90 -0.45 -3.89
CA LEU A 78 7.97 -1.05 -4.70
C LEU A 78 9.02 -1.85 -3.89
N PRO A 79 9.49 -1.37 -2.71
CA PRO A 79 10.42 -2.14 -1.88
C PRO A 79 9.87 -3.49 -1.41
N TYR A 80 8.57 -3.74 -1.55
CA TYR A 80 7.90 -4.94 -1.11
C TYR A 80 7.43 -5.83 -2.27
N MET A 81 7.74 -5.44 -3.51
CA MET A 81 7.28 -6.13 -4.71
C MET A 81 8.40 -6.94 -5.35
N GLN A 82 8.24 -8.26 -5.37
CA GLN A 82 9.09 -9.15 -6.17
C GLN A 82 8.48 -9.37 -7.55
N PRO A 83 9.29 -9.58 -8.60
CA PRO A 83 8.76 -10.03 -9.89
C PRO A 83 7.78 -11.18 -9.70
N SER A 84 6.64 -11.13 -10.38
CA SER A 84 5.51 -12.05 -10.23
C SER A 84 4.66 -11.92 -8.96
N THR A 85 4.82 -10.85 -8.18
CA THR A 85 3.91 -10.60 -7.03
C THR A 85 2.50 -10.28 -7.55
N PRO A 86 1.46 -10.99 -7.07
CA PRO A 86 0.07 -10.65 -7.37
C PRO A 86 -0.34 -9.39 -6.58
N VAL A 87 -0.94 -8.44 -7.27
CA VAL A 87 -1.37 -7.15 -6.73
C VAL A 87 -2.78 -6.82 -7.22
N GLN A 88 -3.50 -6.00 -6.46
CA GLN A 88 -4.80 -5.50 -6.86
C GLN A 88 -4.68 -4.03 -7.27
N LEU A 89 -4.97 -3.70 -8.53
CA LEU A 89 -5.01 -2.33 -9.00
C LEU A 89 -6.42 -1.76 -8.82
N LEU A 90 -6.52 -0.64 -8.12
CA LEU A 90 -7.75 0.12 -7.98
C LEU A 90 -7.87 1.12 -9.13
N PHE A 91 -8.91 0.97 -9.94
CA PHE A 91 -9.32 1.92 -10.95
C PHE A 91 -10.44 2.80 -10.42
N VAL A 92 -10.31 4.10 -10.60
CA VAL A 92 -11.32 5.10 -10.25
C VAL A 92 -11.68 5.87 -11.52
N GLY A 93 -12.92 5.74 -11.98
CA GLY A 93 -13.37 6.38 -13.21
C GLY A 93 -12.57 5.93 -14.44
N GLY A 94 -12.11 4.67 -14.46
CA GLY A 94 -11.31 4.09 -15.53
C GLY A 94 -9.81 4.41 -15.49
N ARG A 95 -9.33 5.16 -14.49
CA ARG A 95 -7.90 5.48 -14.32
C ARG A 95 -7.30 4.71 -13.14
N PRO A 96 -6.08 4.16 -13.26
CA PRO A 96 -5.41 3.53 -12.13
C PRO A 96 -5.12 4.58 -11.06
N SER A 97 -5.57 4.32 -9.85
CA SER A 97 -5.46 5.24 -8.71
C SER A 97 -4.47 4.76 -7.65
N GLY A 98 -4.16 3.47 -7.62
CA GLY A 98 -3.23 2.90 -6.64
C GLY A 98 -3.24 1.38 -6.70
N ILE A 99 -2.30 0.79 -5.96
CA ILE A 99 -2.18 -0.66 -5.84
C ILE A 99 -2.42 -1.09 -4.40
N GLN A 100 -2.92 -2.30 -4.25
CA GLN A 100 -3.05 -2.97 -2.98
C GLN A 100 -2.25 -4.26 -3.03
N LEU A 101 -1.18 -4.30 -2.24
CA LEU A 101 -0.39 -5.49 -2.03
C LEU A 101 -1.16 -6.52 -1.17
N PRO A 102 -0.78 -7.81 -1.24
CA PRO A 102 -1.26 -8.82 -0.31
C PRO A 102 -1.05 -8.36 1.15
N SER A 103 -1.87 -8.86 2.07
CA SER A 103 -1.75 -8.53 3.50
C SER A 103 -0.40 -8.94 4.11
N SER A 104 0.30 -9.85 3.44
CA SER A 104 1.60 -10.30 3.84
C SER A 104 2.37 -10.84 2.65
N ILE A 105 3.67 -10.60 2.62
CA ILE A 105 4.59 -11.10 1.60
C ILE A 105 5.76 -11.81 2.26
N GLU A 106 6.40 -12.72 1.54
CA GLU A 106 7.53 -13.48 2.02
C GLU A 106 8.81 -13.07 1.31
N LEU A 107 9.70 -12.40 2.03
CA LEU A 107 10.96 -11.88 1.53
C LEU A 107 12.13 -12.56 2.25
N ALA A 108 13.19 -12.89 1.52
CA ALA A 108 14.43 -13.38 2.09
C ALA A 108 15.27 -12.24 2.67
N VAL A 109 15.88 -12.48 3.83
CA VAL A 109 16.84 -11.56 4.46
C VAL A 109 18.20 -11.71 3.80
N THR A 110 18.68 -10.66 3.13
CA THR A 110 19.98 -10.64 2.45
C THR A 110 21.11 -10.18 3.34
N ASP A 111 20.82 -9.32 4.33
CA ASP A 111 21.81 -8.79 5.27
C ASP A 111 21.17 -8.45 6.62
N THR A 112 21.83 -8.79 7.72
CA THR A 112 21.43 -8.42 9.09
C THR A 112 22.58 -8.75 10.06
N GLU A 113 22.73 -7.95 11.12
CA GLU A 113 23.76 -8.18 12.12
C GLU A 113 23.49 -9.44 12.97
N PRO A 114 24.50 -10.20 13.40
CA PRO A 114 24.31 -11.32 14.32
C PRO A 114 23.68 -10.85 15.65
N GLY A 115 22.61 -11.52 16.10
CA GLY A 115 21.99 -11.18 17.37
C GLY A 115 22.88 -11.56 18.55
N VAL A 116 23.34 -10.59 19.33
CA VAL A 116 24.09 -10.86 20.56
C VAL A 116 23.09 -11.24 21.66
N LYS A 117 23.12 -12.51 22.09
CA LYS A 117 22.25 -13.09 23.14
C LYS A 117 22.42 -12.48 24.55
N GLY A 118 23.13 -11.36 24.70
CA GLY A 118 23.52 -10.79 25.99
C GLY A 118 22.49 -9.86 26.63
N ASP A 119 21.56 -9.29 25.87
CA ASP A 119 20.55 -8.37 26.42
C ASP A 119 19.30 -9.14 26.87
N THR A 120 19.07 -9.15 28.19
CA THR A 120 17.90 -9.71 28.87
C THR A 120 16.63 -8.85 28.73
N VAL A 121 16.63 -7.89 27.81
CA VAL A 121 15.47 -7.03 27.54
C VAL A 121 14.56 -7.72 26.54
N SER A 122 13.31 -7.95 26.92
CA SER A 122 12.26 -8.42 26.01
C SER A 122 12.00 -7.38 24.92
N ASN A 123 11.79 -7.82 23.67
CA ASN A 123 11.51 -6.98 22.48
C ASN A 123 12.67 -6.18 21.85
N VAL A 124 13.93 -6.63 21.97
CA VAL A 124 15.00 -6.05 21.13
C VAL A 124 14.79 -6.47 19.66
N THR A 125 14.71 -5.50 18.77
CA THR A 125 14.72 -5.69 17.31
C THR A 125 16.03 -5.20 16.71
N LYS A 126 16.38 -5.75 15.56
CA LYS A 126 17.51 -5.31 14.74
C LYS A 126 17.04 -5.03 13.31
N PRO A 127 17.70 -4.13 12.59
CA PRO A 127 17.42 -3.95 11.16
C PRO A 127 17.86 -5.18 10.36
N ALA A 128 17.04 -5.55 9.38
CA ALA A 128 17.37 -6.55 8.37
C ALA A 128 17.02 -6.01 6.98
N THR A 129 17.97 -6.13 6.06
CA THR A 129 17.80 -5.81 4.64
C THR A 129 17.25 -7.02 3.92
N LEU A 130 16.21 -6.81 3.12
CA LEU A 130 15.51 -7.84 2.36
C LEU A 130 16.05 -7.91 0.92
N GLU A 131 15.68 -8.96 0.18
CA GLU A 131 16.16 -9.17 -1.20
C GLU A 131 15.73 -8.07 -2.19
N THR A 132 14.67 -7.34 -1.86
CA THR A 132 14.20 -6.16 -2.60
C THR A 132 14.92 -4.87 -2.19
N GLY A 133 15.78 -4.90 -1.17
CA GLY A 133 16.45 -3.74 -0.58
C GLY A 133 15.65 -3.03 0.52
N ALA A 134 14.43 -3.46 0.82
CA ALA A 134 13.67 -2.93 1.96
C ALA A 134 14.37 -3.24 3.29
N VAL A 135 14.30 -2.31 4.25
CA VAL A 135 14.85 -2.50 5.60
C VAL A 135 13.70 -2.62 6.60
N VAL A 136 13.64 -3.74 7.32
CA VAL A 136 12.58 -4.04 8.30
C VAL A 136 13.18 -4.37 9.66
N GLN A 137 12.49 -3.96 10.73
CA GLN A 137 12.87 -4.34 12.10
C GLN A 137 12.43 -5.78 12.38
N VAL A 138 13.41 -6.65 12.66
CA VAL A 138 13.20 -8.08 12.92
C VAL A 138 13.72 -8.47 14.30
N PRO A 139 13.20 -9.56 14.92
CA PRO A 139 13.74 -10.07 16.17
C PRO A 139 15.21 -10.53 16.05
N LEU A 140 15.95 -10.50 17.17
CA LEU A 140 17.38 -10.86 17.20
C LEU A 140 17.72 -12.26 16.65
N PHE A 141 16.78 -13.20 16.70
CA PHE A 141 16.97 -14.58 16.23
C PHE A 141 16.92 -14.74 14.70
N VAL A 142 16.45 -13.73 13.96
CA VAL A 142 16.40 -13.77 12.49
C VAL A 142 17.82 -13.62 11.94
N ASN A 143 18.22 -14.49 11.03
CA ASN A 143 19.56 -14.46 10.44
C ASN A 143 19.50 -14.26 8.93
N ARG A 144 20.65 -13.93 8.35
CA ARG A 144 20.83 -13.88 6.90
C ARG A 144 20.43 -15.23 6.27
N GLY A 145 19.65 -15.18 5.20
CA GLY A 145 19.10 -16.34 4.50
C GLY A 145 17.73 -16.81 5.01
N ASP A 146 17.25 -16.30 6.15
CA ASP A 146 15.90 -16.60 6.62
C ASP A 146 14.86 -15.93 5.71
N ARG A 147 13.75 -16.63 5.42
CA ARG A 147 12.56 -16.01 4.84
C ARG A 147 11.67 -15.49 5.95
N ILE A 148 11.24 -14.24 5.82
CA ILE A 148 10.36 -13.59 6.77
C ILE A 148 9.09 -13.13 6.08
N LYS A 149 8.00 -13.16 6.84
CA LYS A 149 6.70 -12.65 6.46
C LYS A 149 6.59 -11.21 6.92
N VAL A 150 6.31 -10.29 6.00
CA VAL A 150 6.25 -8.83 6.24
C VAL A 150 4.88 -8.31 5.86
N ASP A 151 4.33 -7.38 6.64
CA ASP A 151 3.18 -6.56 6.27
C ASP A 151 3.70 -5.37 5.42
N PRO A 152 3.39 -5.31 4.11
CA PRO A 152 3.90 -4.25 3.25
C PRO A 152 3.23 -2.89 3.49
N ARG A 153 2.09 -2.83 4.22
CA ARG A 153 1.40 -1.57 4.52
C ARG A 153 2.09 -0.79 5.62
N GLU A 154 2.60 -1.50 6.62
CA GLU A 154 3.31 -0.93 7.77
C GLU A 154 4.83 -1.13 7.67
N GLY A 155 5.31 -1.95 6.74
CA GLY A 155 6.71 -2.37 6.67
C GLY A 155 7.14 -3.19 7.88
N ARG A 156 6.24 -4.01 8.42
CA ARG A 156 6.42 -4.67 9.73
C ARG A 156 6.66 -6.16 9.60
N TYR A 157 7.60 -6.68 10.37
CA TYR A 157 7.75 -8.13 10.57
C TYR A 157 6.47 -8.73 11.19
N ILE A 158 5.99 -9.83 10.60
CA ILE A 158 4.87 -10.64 11.10
C ILE A 158 5.42 -11.90 11.77
N SER A 159 6.14 -12.73 11.00
CA SER A 159 6.65 -14.01 11.45
C SER A 159 7.80 -14.49 10.58
N ARG A 160 8.52 -15.52 11.01
CA ARG A 160 9.41 -16.29 10.15
C ARG A 160 8.56 -17.23 9.30
N ALA A 161 8.86 -17.34 8.00
CA ALA A 161 8.17 -18.23 7.08
C ALA A 161 8.72 -19.66 7.18
#